data_AF-I7A391-F1
#
_entry.id   AF-I7A391-F1
#
_cell.length_a   1.000
_cell.length_b   1.000
_cell.length_c   1.000
_cell.angle_alpha   90.00
_cell.angle_beta   90.00
_cell.angle_gamma   90.00
#
_symmetry.space_group_name_H-M   'P 1'
#
loop_
_entity.id
_entity.type
_entity.pdbx_description
1 polymer ?
#
loop_
_entity_poly.entity_id
_entity_poly.type
_entity_poly.pdbx_seq_one_letter_code
_entity_poly.pdbx_strand_id
1 'polypeptide(L)'
;MKRILLLTIFLPLLINAQQSKLKIESAWARPAASGHNSALYMTISNTGDSEDTLYAAKSAAAQIVEIHETYKAGDDMMGMREVDHVEIAPESSVSFKPGGHHIMLIGATIDLKAGDTIKVDLFFRKNGKLTVEATVKSF
;
A
#
# COMPACT_ATOMS: atom_id res chain seq x y z
N MET A 1 38.34 -23.28 53.40
CA MET A 1 37.23 -23.53 52.45
C MET A 1 36.90 -22.22 51.74
N LYS A 2 37.43 -22.01 50.52
CA LYS A 2 37.23 -20.76 49.76
C LYS A 2 35.94 -20.86 48.95
N ARG A 3 34.93 -20.07 49.29
CA ARG A 3 33.67 -19.96 48.54
C ARG A 3 33.92 -19.11 47.28
N ILE A 4 33.90 -19.74 46.12
CA ILE A 4 33.95 -19.04 44.83
C ILE A 4 32.53 -18.55 44.53
N LEU A 5 32.35 -17.22 44.51
CA LEU A 5 31.11 -16.57 44.12
C LEU A 5 31.09 -16.45 42.60
N LEU A 6 30.29 -17.27 41.91
CA LEU A 6 30.07 -17.12 40.47
C LEU A 6 29.17 -15.90 40.23
N LEU A 7 29.73 -14.86 39.63
CA LEU A 7 28.99 -13.70 39.14
C LEU A 7 28.53 -13.99 37.71
N THR A 8 27.25 -14.29 37.52
CA THR A 8 26.65 -14.44 36.18
C THR A 8 26.45 -13.07 35.55
N ILE A 9 27.30 -12.71 34.59
CA ILE A 9 27.14 -11.53 33.74
C ILE A 9 26.05 -11.84 32.71
N PHE A 10 24.89 -11.19 32.84
CA PHE A 10 23.82 -11.26 31.85
C PHE A 10 24.15 -10.26 30.73
N LEU A 11 24.67 -10.74 29.61
CA LEU A 11 24.92 -9.92 28.42
C LEU A 11 23.58 -9.73 27.69
N PRO A 12 23.06 -8.50 27.55
CA PRO A 12 21.82 -8.30 26.81
C PRO A 12 22.08 -8.62 25.33
N LEU A 13 21.38 -9.62 24.79
CA LEU A 13 21.28 -9.79 23.35
C LEU A 13 20.56 -8.56 22.79
N LEU A 14 21.28 -7.76 22.02
CA LEU A 14 20.68 -6.74 21.15
C LEU A 14 19.93 -7.49 20.04
N ILE A 15 18.64 -7.75 20.27
CA ILE A 15 17.74 -8.21 19.21
C ILE A 15 17.59 -7.01 18.27
N ASN A 16 18.24 -7.08 17.11
CA ASN A 16 18.00 -6.11 16.05
C ASN A 16 16.59 -6.39 15.52
N ALA A 17 15.61 -5.57 15.91
CA ALA A 17 14.23 -5.76 15.48
C ALA A 17 14.15 -5.47 13.98
N GLN A 18 13.89 -6.51 13.19
CA GLN A 18 13.60 -6.38 11.77
C GLN A 18 12.43 -5.40 11.60
N GLN A 19 12.62 -4.36 10.79
CA GLN A 19 11.68 -3.27 10.62
C GLN A 19 11.37 -3.08 9.15
N SER A 20 10.07 -3.12 8.79
CA SER A 20 9.63 -2.60 7.49
C SER A 20 9.58 -1.08 7.55
N LYS A 21 10.08 -0.41 6.49
CA LYS A 21 10.08 1.05 6.40
C LYS A 21 9.55 1.48 5.04
N LEU A 22 8.28 1.85 5.02
CA LEU A 22 7.56 2.14 3.78
C LEU A 22 7.68 3.62 3.39
N LYS A 23 7.90 3.86 2.11
CA LYS A 23 7.79 5.15 1.45
C LYS A 23 6.77 5.03 0.33
N ILE A 24 5.81 5.94 0.29
CA ILE A 24 4.77 5.97 -0.73
C ILE A 24 4.97 7.23 -1.56
N GLU A 25 5.07 7.07 -2.88
CA GLU A 25 5.43 8.15 -3.78
C GLU A 25 4.50 8.20 -4.99
N SER A 26 4.46 9.38 -5.61
CA SER A 26 3.81 9.59 -6.90
C SER A 26 2.34 9.16 -6.91
N ALA A 27 1.63 9.36 -5.80
CA ALA A 27 0.23 8.99 -5.71
C ALA A 27 -0.65 9.90 -6.58
N TRP A 28 -1.48 9.31 -7.44
CA TRP A 28 -2.41 10.03 -8.28
C TRP A 28 -3.65 9.18 -8.61
N ALA A 29 -4.76 9.84 -8.92
CA ALA A 29 -6.01 9.17 -9.26
C ALA A 29 -6.56 9.65 -10.62
N ARG A 30 -7.37 8.80 -11.27
CA ARG A 30 -8.06 9.17 -12.50
C ARG A 30 -9.26 10.09 -12.20
N PRO A 31 -9.63 10.99 -13.14
CA PRO A 31 -10.87 11.72 -13.03
C PRO A 31 -12.08 10.77 -13.12
N ALA A 32 -13.15 11.10 -12.41
CA ALA A 32 -14.42 10.39 -12.47
C ALA A 32 -15.55 11.32 -12.02
N ALA A 33 -16.72 11.22 -12.65
CA ALA A 33 -17.92 11.87 -12.14
C ALA A 33 -18.43 11.16 -10.88
N SER A 34 -19.16 11.87 -10.02
CA SER A 34 -19.85 11.25 -8.90
C SER A 34 -20.71 10.05 -9.36
N GLY A 35 -20.62 8.94 -8.62
CA GLY A 35 -21.26 7.66 -8.92
C GLY A 35 -20.46 6.75 -9.87
N HIS A 36 -19.42 7.25 -10.53
CA HIS A 36 -18.59 6.46 -11.44
C HIS A 36 -17.33 5.92 -10.75
N ASN A 37 -16.73 4.92 -11.38
CA ASN A 37 -15.51 4.29 -10.90
C ASN A 37 -14.26 5.08 -11.31
N SER A 38 -13.25 5.07 -10.43
CA SER A 38 -11.90 5.59 -10.67
C SER A 38 -10.84 4.58 -10.24
N ALA A 39 -9.57 4.89 -10.49
CA ALA A 39 -8.43 4.13 -10.02
C ALA A 39 -7.35 5.07 -9.49
N LEU A 40 -6.66 4.65 -8.44
CA LEU A 40 -5.51 5.31 -7.85
C LEU A 40 -4.25 4.46 -8.05
N TYR A 41 -3.17 5.17 -8.35
CA TYR A 41 -1.85 4.65 -8.68
C TYR A 41 -0.81 5.31 -7.80
N MET A 42 0.28 4.59 -7.50
CA MET A 42 1.37 5.03 -6.64
C MET A 42 2.52 4.02 -6.72
N THR A 43 3.67 4.36 -6.13
CA THR A 43 4.73 3.39 -5.86
C THR A 43 4.90 3.25 -4.36
N ILE A 44 4.97 2.00 -3.88
CA ILE A 44 5.26 1.69 -2.48
C ILE A 44 6.64 1.04 -2.44
N SER A 45 7.59 1.70 -1.78
CA SER A 45 8.96 1.22 -1.58
C SER A 45 9.15 0.81 -0.13
N ASN A 46 9.70 -0.39 0.09
CA ASN A 46 10.12 -0.84 1.41
C ASN A 46 11.65 -0.75 1.50
N THR A 47 12.11 0.22 2.28
CA THR A 47 13.54 0.45 2.56
C THR A 47 14.03 -0.23 3.84
N GLY A 48 13.14 -1.02 4.46
CA GLY A 48 13.45 -1.84 5.62
C GLY A 48 13.96 -3.22 5.25
N ASP A 49 14.36 -3.97 6.27
CA ASP A 49 14.93 -5.32 6.18
C ASP A 49 13.89 -6.42 6.44
N SER A 50 12.61 -6.07 6.64
CA SER A 50 11.49 -7.01 6.74
C SER A 50 10.37 -6.64 5.78
N GLU A 51 9.63 -7.63 5.28
CA GLU A 51 8.46 -7.44 4.41
C GLU A 51 7.31 -6.69 5.11
N ASP A 52 6.40 -6.11 4.35
CA ASP A 52 5.08 -5.67 4.84
C ASP A 52 4.00 -6.09 3.86
N THR A 53 2.74 -5.98 4.25
CA THR A 53 1.60 -6.39 3.42
C THR A 53 0.53 -5.30 3.46
N LEU A 54 0.22 -4.72 2.31
CA LEU A 54 -0.96 -3.89 2.13
C LEU A 54 -2.18 -4.81 2.02
N TYR A 55 -3.16 -4.68 2.91
CA TYR A 55 -4.33 -5.57 2.93
C TYR A 55 -5.67 -4.84 2.85
N ALA A 56 -5.67 -3.52 2.95
CA ALA A 56 -6.88 -2.72 2.75
C ALA A 56 -6.54 -1.28 2.37
N ALA A 57 -7.49 -0.62 1.73
CA ALA A 57 -7.47 0.82 1.50
C ALA A 57 -8.86 1.42 1.80
N LYS A 58 -8.92 2.69 2.19
CA LYS A 58 -10.17 3.43 2.42
C LYS A 58 -10.03 4.87 1.97
N SER A 59 -11.13 5.44 1.48
CA SER A 59 -11.21 6.86 1.15
C SER A 59 -12.65 7.33 1.27
N ALA A 60 -12.86 8.55 1.74
CA ALA A 60 -14.17 9.18 1.69
C ALA A 60 -14.60 9.53 0.26
N ALA A 61 -13.68 9.50 -0.71
CA ALA A 61 -13.92 9.84 -2.11
C ALA A 61 -14.64 8.76 -2.92
N ALA A 62 -14.88 7.57 -2.35
CA ALA A 62 -15.55 6.46 -3.00
C ALA A 62 -16.40 5.66 -2.01
N GLN A 63 -17.44 4.98 -2.51
CA GLN A 63 -18.31 4.13 -1.70
C GLN A 63 -17.58 2.86 -1.26
N ILE A 64 -16.80 2.26 -2.17
CA ILE A 64 -16.02 1.06 -1.92
C ILE A 64 -14.59 1.30 -2.44
N VAL A 65 -13.61 0.81 -1.70
CA VAL A 65 -12.19 0.90 -2.06
C VAL A 65 -11.56 -0.48 -1.95
N GLU A 66 -11.02 -0.97 -3.06
CA GLU A 66 -10.50 -2.33 -3.20
C GLU A 66 -9.08 -2.31 -3.78
N ILE A 67 -8.32 -3.36 -3.54
CA ILE A 67 -7.00 -3.56 -4.15
C ILE A 67 -7.20 -4.48 -5.34
N HIS A 68 -6.85 -4.04 -6.54
CA HIS A 68 -7.05 -4.80 -7.77
C HIS A 68 -5.72 -5.11 -8.46
N GLU A 69 -5.73 -6.13 -9.29
CA GLU A 69 -4.70 -6.40 -10.29
C GLU A 69 -5.30 -6.48 -11.69
N THR A 70 -4.52 -6.11 -12.70
CA THR A 70 -4.82 -6.44 -14.09
C THR A 70 -4.16 -7.77 -14.45
N TYR A 71 -4.92 -8.70 -15.03
CA TYR A 71 -4.44 -10.02 -15.43
C TYR A 71 -4.83 -10.35 -16.88
N LYS A 72 -4.10 -11.27 -17.50
CA LYS A 72 -4.43 -11.78 -18.84
C LYS A 72 -5.59 -12.78 -18.74
N ALA A 73 -6.71 -12.47 -19.37
CA ALA A 73 -7.97 -13.22 -19.34
C ALA A 73 -8.24 -14.00 -20.65
N GLY A 74 -7.19 -14.44 -21.34
CA GLY A 74 -7.26 -15.08 -22.66
C GLY A 74 -6.23 -14.50 -23.63
N ASP A 75 -6.21 -14.96 -24.88
CA ASP A 75 -5.10 -14.66 -25.80
C ASP A 75 -4.88 -13.15 -26.04
N ASP A 76 -5.95 -12.36 -26.10
CA ASP A 76 -5.92 -10.89 -26.29
C ASP A 76 -6.83 -10.10 -25.33
N MET A 77 -7.31 -10.71 -24.25
CA MET A 77 -8.20 -10.05 -23.29
C MET A 77 -7.47 -9.75 -21.98
N MET A 78 -7.60 -8.53 -21.49
CA MET A 78 -7.16 -8.13 -20.15
C MET A 78 -8.38 -8.02 -19.24
N GLY A 79 -8.28 -8.58 -18.03
CA GLY A 79 -9.27 -8.46 -16.97
C GLY A 79 -8.73 -7.69 -15.78
N MET A 80 -9.63 -7.28 -14.90
CA MET A 80 -9.30 -6.73 -13.58
C MET A 80 -10.04 -7.53 -12.52
N ARG A 81 -9.40 -7.78 -11.38
CA ARG A 81 -10.00 -8.45 -10.23
C ARG A 81 -9.46 -7.90 -8.94
N GLU A 82 -10.28 -7.98 -7.90
CA GLU A 82 -9.84 -7.75 -6.53
C GLU A 82 -8.80 -8.80 -6.10
N VAL A 83 -7.86 -8.37 -5.28
CA VAL A 83 -6.90 -9.20 -4.55
C VAL A 83 -6.97 -8.84 -3.06
N ASP A 84 -6.88 -9.86 -2.20
CA ASP A 84 -7.02 -9.66 -0.76
C ASP A 84 -5.89 -8.81 -0.16
N HIS A 85 -4.70 -8.86 -0.77
CA HIS A 85 -3.53 -8.14 -0.31
C HIS A 85 -2.42 -8.08 -1.37
N VAL A 86 -1.43 -7.24 -1.11
CA VAL A 86 -0.18 -7.12 -1.87
C VAL A 86 0.99 -7.11 -0.90
N GLU A 87 1.93 -8.04 -1.10
CA GLU A 87 3.17 -8.11 -0.32
C GLU A 87 4.23 -7.14 -0.88
N ILE A 88 4.98 -6.51 0.03
CA ILE A 88 6.07 -5.61 -0.28
C ILE A 88 7.32 -6.15 0.40
N ALA A 89 8.12 -6.90 -0.37
CA ALA A 89 9.37 -7.50 0.09
C ALA A 89 10.36 -6.43 0.62
N PRO A 90 11.28 -6.79 1.54
CA PRO A 90 12.32 -5.87 1.98
C PRO A 90 13.19 -5.40 0.81
N GLU A 91 13.73 -4.19 0.93
CA GLU A 91 14.59 -3.55 -0.08
C GLU A 91 14.01 -3.55 -1.51
N SER A 92 12.68 -3.55 -1.64
CA SER A 92 11.97 -3.67 -2.90
C SER A 92 10.92 -2.56 -3.11
N SER A 93 10.30 -2.54 -4.28
CA SER A 93 9.21 -1.63 -4.58
C SER A 93 8.12 -2.32 -5.39
N VAL A 94 6.87 -2.00 -5.07
CA VAL A 94 5.70 -2.43 -5.84
C VAL A 94 5.04 -1.21 -6.48
N SER A 95 4.82 -1.28 -7.79
CA SER A 95 4.21 -0.21 -8.56
C SER A 95 2.73 -0.50 -8.79
N PHE A 96 1.89 0.39 -8.29
CA PHE A 96 0.47 0.47 -8.61
C PHE A 96 0.32 1.38 -9.82
N LYS A 97 0.02 0.81 -10.99
CA LYS A 97 0.05 1.49 -12.29
C LYS A 97 -1.03 0.94 -13.23
N PRO A 98 -1.42 1.69 -14.28
CA PRO A 98 -2.28 1.16 -15.34
C PRO A 98 -1.74 -0.16 -15.89
N GLY A 99 -2.60 -1.18 -15.97
CA GLY A 99 -2.24 -2.52 -16.43
C GLY A 99 -1.49 -3.39 -15.42
N GLY A 100 -1.38 -2.96 -14.16
CA GLY A 100 -0.84 -3.76 -13.05
C GLY A 100 -1.72 -3.66 -11.81
N HIS A 101 -1.12 -3.66 -10.62
CA HIS A 101 -1.86 -3.37 -9.39
C HIS A 101 -2.42 -1.95 -9.39
N HIS A 102 -3.57 -1.74 -8.76
CA HIS A 102 -4.17 -0.43 -8.58
C HIS A 102 -5.16 -0.43 -7.42
N ILE A 103 -5.40 0.73 -6.83
CA ILE A 103 -6.47 0.89 -5.85
C ILE A 103 -7.72 1.29 -6.61
N MET A 104 -8.71 0.40 -6.62
CA MET A 104 -9.98 0.63 -7.29
C MET A 104 -10.88 1.48 -6.40
N LEU A 105 -11.39 2.58 -6.95
CA LEU A 105 -12.34 3.48 -6.30
C LEU A 105 -13.71 3.26 -6.93
N ILE A 106 -14.57 2.48 -6.28
CA ILE A 106 -15.88 2.11 -6.82
C ILE A 106 -16.93 3.09 -6.31
N GLY A 107 -17.68 3.68 -7.26
CA GLY A 107 -18.72 4.66 -6.98
C GLY A 107 -18.19 5.89 -6.25
N ALA A 108 -17.48 6.77 -6.98
CA ALA A 108 -16.99 8.04 -6.45
C ALA A 108 -18.12 8.81 -5.74
N THR A 109 -17.85 9.36 -4.56
CA THR A 109 -18.86 10.09 -3.75
C THR A 109 -18.98 11.56 -4.14
N ILE A 110 -17.99 12.06 -4.87
CA ILE A 110 -17.87 13.42 -5.41
C ILE A 110 -17.33 13.35 -6.83
N ASP A 111 -17.42 14.44 -7.58
CA ASP A 111 -16.64 14.58 -8.80
C ASP A 111 -15.15 14.64 -8.47
N LEU A 112 -14.35 13.79 -9.13
CA LEU A 112 -12.90 13.81 -9.10
C LEU A 112 -12.42 14.53 -10.37
N LYS A 113 -12.04 15.82 -10.24
CA LYS A 113 -11.61 16.66 -11.36
C LYS A 113 -10.09 16.81 -11.35
N ALA A 114 -9.49 16.99 -12.53
CA ALA A 114 -8.06 17.20 -12.63
C ALA A 114 -7.60 18.40 -11.80
N GLY A 115 -6.56 18.22 -11.00
CA GLY A 115 -6.06 19.21 -10.03
C GLY A 115 -6.61 19.00 -8.61
N ASP A 116 -7.69 18.25 -8.43
CA ASP A 116 -8.19 17.92 -7.09
C ASP A 116 -7.19 17.02 -6.34
N THR A 117 -7.31 16.98 -5.02
CA THR A 117 -6.53 16.09 -4.16
C THR A 117 -7.47 15.28 -3.29
N ILE A 118 -7.32 13.96 -3.30
CA ILE A 118 -8.06 13.04 -2.44
C ILE A 118 -7.12 12.38 -1.43
N LYS A 119 -7.65 12.07 -0.24
CA LYS A 119 -6.94 11.32 0.80
C LYS A 119 -7.32 9.85 0.74
N VAL A 120 -6.33 8.98 0.81
CA VAL A 120 -6.52 7.53 0.87
C VAL A 120 -5.71 6.97 2.04
N ASP A 121 -6.41 6.28 2.93
CA ASP A 121 -5.83 5.55 4.03
C ASP A 121 -5.47 4.13 3.55
N LEU A 122 -4.20 3.78 3.63
CA LEU A 122 -3.67 2.46 3.32
C LEU A 122 -3.35 1.71 4.60
N PHE A 123 -3.75 0.45 4.68
CA PHE A 123 -3.60 -0.37 5.88
C PHE A 123 -2.59 -1.49 5.64
N PHE A 124 -1.50 -1.43 6.40
CA PHE A 124 -0.39 -2.37 6.37
C PHE A 124 -0.36 -3.21 7.64
N ARG A 125 0.11 -4.46 7.53
CA ARG A 125 0.18 -5.38 8.69
C ARG A 125 1.18 -4.92 9.74
N LYS A 126 2.34 -4.35 9.34
CA LYS A 126 3.39 -3.91 10.28
C LYS A 126 3.44 -2.40 10.46
N ASN A 127 3.33 -1.61 9.38
CA ASN A 127 3.34 -0.14 9.47
C ASN A 127 1.97 0.47 9.87
N GLY A 128 0.93 -0.35 10.03
CA GLY A 128 -0.40 0.13 10.39
C GLY A 128 -1.00 1.01 9.29
N LYS A 129 -1.66 2.10 9.69
CA LYS A 129 -2.34 3.00 8.75
C LYS A 129 -1.41 4.11 8.27
N LEU A 130 -1.26 4.24 6.96
CA LEU A 130 -0.58 5.35 6.30
C LEU A 130 -1.57 6.11 5.41
N THR A 131 -1.71 7.41 5.64
CA THR A 131 -2.56 8.28 4.80
C THR A 131 -1.74 8.90 3.69
N VAL A 132 -2.24 8.82 2.46
CA VAL A 132 -1.62 9.35 1.25
C VAL A 132 -2.53 10.37 0.61
N GLU A 133 -1.95 11.48 0.15
CA GLU A 133 -2.63 12.46 -0.69
C GLU A 133 -2.33 12.16 -2.16
N ALA A 134 -3.39 11.94 -2.94
CA ALA A 134 -3.30 11.65 -4.37
C ALA A 134 -3.91 12.78 -5.18
N THR A 135 -3.11 13.36 -6.08
CA THR A 135 -3.60 14.37 -7.03
C THR A 135 -4.36 13.70 -8.16
N VAL A 136 -5.55 14.20 -8.48
CA VAL A 136 -6.32 13.74 -9.64
C VAL A 136 -5.68 14.33 -10.90
N LYS A 137 -5.33 13.48 -11.87
CA LYS A 137 -4.66 13.89 -13.10
C LYS A 137 -5.36 13.29 -14.31
N SER A 138 -5.57 14.10 -15.34
CA SER A 138 -5.97 13.58 -16.65
C SER A 138 -4.83 12.73 -17.21
N PHE A 139 -5.18 11.53 -17.65
CA PHE A 139 -4.29 10.58 -18.30
C PHE A 139 -4.37 10.75 -19.81
#